data_AF-A0A948JPS7-F1
#
_entry.id   AF-A0A948JPS7-F1
#
_cell.length_a   1.000
_cell.length_b   1.000
_cell.length_c   1.000
_cell.angle_alpha   90.00
_cell.angle_beta   90.00
_cell.angle_gamma   90.00
#
_symmetry.space_group_name_H-M   'P 1'
#
loop_
_entity.id
_entity.type
_entity.pdbx_description
1 polymer ?
#
loop_
_entity_poly.entity_id
_entity_poly.type
_entity_poly.pdbx_seq_one_letter_code
_entity_poly.pdbx_strand_id
1 'polypeptide(L)'
;MKKLVFIIGIILVVGVVIVVVNARKLSDLSGSIDQYVEKITQSYSDTIAQNAFDLRDVPDLSDAQRDLLGTIGKLKEELDTDVAIQERLSKIIETQQTLWKFVRADERNNFLLAENPSFVALKEAIGERGEVRKILNVYNDTAKQLNALRRGRTASLTGGGGEQPLPYLRFDGKLEDTRVISF
;
A
#
# COMPACT_ATOMS: atom_id res chain seq x y z
N MET A 1 39.63 26.04 29.81
CA MET A 1 39.70 25.52 28.43
C MET A 1 39.52 24.00 28.33
N LYS A 2 40.23 23.15 29.10
CA LYS A 2 40.10 21.67 29.01
C LYS A 2 38.69 21.10 29.22
N LYS A 3 37.89 21.64 30.15
CA LYS A 3 36.51 21.18 30.42
C LYS A 3 35.53 21.46 29.27
N LEU A 4 35.74 22.54 28.50
CA LEU A 4 34.84 22.98 27.43
C LEU A 4 35.01 22.14 26.16
N VAL A 5 36.25 21.75 25.84
CA VAL A 5 36.58 20.81 24.76
C VAL A 5 36.02 19.41 25.06
N PHE A 6 36.04 19.00 26.32
CA PHE A 6 35.49 17.70 26.74
C PHE A 6 33.95 17.62 26.57
N ILE A 7 33.23 18.70 26.92
CA ILE A 7 31.77 18.78 26.73
C ILE A 7 31.40 18.77 25.24
N ILE A 8 32.11 19.53 24.40
CA ILE A 8 31.89 19.53 22.94
C ILE A 8 32.17 18.15 22.35
N GLY A 9 33.22 17.46 22.81
CA GLY A 9 33.54 16.10 22.41
C GLY A 9 32.43 15.09 22.75
N ILE A 10 31.86 15.16 23.96
CA ILE A 10 30.73 14.30 24.36
C ILE A 10 29.50 14.58 23.51
N ILE A 11 29.16 15.85 23.27
CA ILE A 11 27.99 16.23 22.45
C ILE A 11 28.14 15.69 21.02
N LEU A 12 29.33 15.81 20.42
CA LEU A 12 29.61 15.28 19.08
C LEU A 12 29.48 13.76 19.02
N VAL A 13 30.04 13.04 20.00
CA VAL A 13 29.97 11.57 20.04
C VAL A 13 28.52 11.11 20.21
N VAL A 14 27.77 11.72 21.12
CA VAL A 14 26.35 11.42 21.32
C VAL A 14 25.54 11.70 20.05
N GLY A 15 25.79 12.82 19.38
CA GLY A 15 25.15 13.17 18.12
C GLY A 15 25.42 12.14 17.01
N VAL A 16 26.67 11.74 16.83
CA VAL A 16 27.06 10.73 15.82
C VAL A 16 26.41 9.38 16.11
N VAL A 17 26.41 8.94 17.37
CA VAL A 17 25.77 7.67 17.77
C VAL A 17 24.28 7.67 17.46
N ILE A 18 23.57 8.77 17.75
CA ILE A 18 22.13 8.90 17.45
C ILE A 18 21.88 8.81 15.95
N VAL A 19 22.68 9.50 15.14
CA VAL A 19 22.54 9.49 13.67
C VAL A 19 22.75 8.09 13.10
N VAL A 20 23.79 7.37 13.55
CA VAL A 20 24.10 6.00 13.07
C VAL A 20 22.99 5.01 13.45
N VAL A 21 22.49 5.07 14.68
CA VAL A 21 21.38 4.20 15.13
C VAL A 21 20.13 4.45 14.30
N ASN A 22 19.81 5.72 14.04
CA ASN A 22 18.64 6.07 13.23
C ASN A 22 18.79 5.64 11.77
N ALA A 23 19.99 5.74 11.19
CA ALA A 23 20.26 5.29 9.83
C ALA A 23 20.07 3.77 9.67
N ARG A 24 20.53 2.97 10.64
CA ARG A 24 20.30 1.51 10.65
C ARG A 24 18.81 1.17 10.73
N LYS A 25 18.08 1.79 11.66
CA LYS A 25 16.62 1.60 11.78
C LYS A 25 15.86 1.92 10.50
N LEU A 26 16.24 3.00 9.81
CA LEU A 26 15.64 3.35 8.52
C LEU A 26 15.91 2.28 7.45
N SER A 27 17.14 1.76 7.39
CA SER A 27 17.51 0.69 6.46
C SER A 27 16.68 -0.58 6.69
N ASP A 28 16.56 -1.01 7.95
CA ASP A 28 15.81 -2.22 8.31
C ASP A 28 14.31 -2.09 8.00
N LEU A 29 13.73 -0.92 8.29
CA LEU A 29 12.34 -0.61 7.97
C LEU A 29 12.11 -0.52 6.46
N SER A 30 13.04 0.06 5.70
CA SER A 30 12.95 0.13 4.24
C SER A 30 12.93 -1.27 3.62
N GLY A 31 13.87 -2.14 4.01
CA GLY A 31 13.89 -3.52 3.51
C GLY A 31 12.63 -4.31 3.89
N SER A 32 12.02 -3.99 5.04
CA SER A 32 10.73 -4.58 5.44
C SER A 32 9.57 -4.08 4.56
N ILE A 33 9.54 -2.78 4.22
CA ILE A 33 8.53 -2.20 3.32
C ILE A 33 8.57 -2.90 1.96
N ASP A 34 9.75 -3.08 1.39
CA ASP A 34 9.92 -3.71 0.07
C ASP A 34 9.29 -5.11 0.05
N GLN A 35 9.56 -5.90 1.09
CA GLN A 35 9.01 -7.25 1.25
C GLN A 35 7.48 -7.25 1.41
N TYR A 36 6.92 -6.29 2.14
CA TYR A 36 5.46 -6.22 2.29
C TYR A 36 4.77 -5.75 1.03
N VAL A 37 5.35 -4.78 0.31
CA VAL A 37 4.85 -4.32 -0.99
C VAL A 37 4.80 -5.50 -1.96
N GLU A 38 5.86 -6.29 -2.05
CA GLU A 38 5.91 -7.47 -2.93
C GLU A 38 4.82 -8.49 -2.58
N LYS A 39 4.63 -8.79 -1.28
CA LYS A 39 3.56 -9.69 -0.84
C LYS A 39 2.16 -9.17 -1.17
N ILE A 40 1.94 -7.86 -1.05
CA ILE A 40 0.67 -7.23 -1.40
C ILE A 40 0.44 -7.31 -2.92
N THR A 41 1.45 -6.95 -3.72
CA THR A 41 1.42 -7.04 -5.18
C THR A 41 1.06 -8.45 -5.63
N GLN A 42 1.77 -9.46 -5.13
CA GLN A 42 1.51 -10.86 -5.46
C GLN A 42 0.07 -11.25 -5.10
N SER A 43 -0.38 -10.92 -3.88
CA SER A 43 -1.73 -11.28 -3.45
C SER A 43 -2.82 -10.64 -4.30
N TYR A 44 -2.62 -9.41 -4.78
CA TYR A 44 -3.58 -8.76 -5.70
C TYR A 44 -3.51 -9.38 -7.10
N SER A 45 -2.30 -9.62 -7.63
CA SER A 45 -2.11 -10.27 -8.94
C SER A 45 -2.81 -11.64 -8.98
N ASP A 46 -2.63 -12.46 -7.94
CA ASP A 46 -3.29 -13.76 -7.80
C ASP A 46 -4.82 -13.63 -7.73
N THR A 47 -5.32 -12.71 -6.92
CA THR A 47 -6.78 -12.50 -6.76
C THR A 47 -7.43 -12.07 -8.08
N ILE A 48 -6.78 -11.17 -8.81
CA ILE A 48 -7.28 -10.67 -10.10
C ILE A 48 -7.26 -11.78 -11.14
N ALA A 49 -6.14 -12.50 -11.26
CA ALA A 49 -5.97 -13.58 -12.22
C ALA A 49 -7.00 -14.70 -12.02
N GLN A 50 -7.29 -15.06 -10.76
CA GLN A 50 -8.20 -16.15 -10.42
C GLN A 50 -9.69 -15.81 -10.55
N ASN A 51 -10.07 -14.52 -10.55
CA ASN A 51 -11.49 -14.17 -10.37
C ASN A 51 -11.96 -13.08 -11.35
N ALA A 52 -11.24 -11.97 -11.48
CA ALA A 52 -11.71 -10.82 -12.26
C ALA A 52 -11.56 -11.04 -13.78
N PHE A 53 -10.52 -11.77 -14.21
CA PHE A 53 -10.35 -12.08 -15.63
C PHE A 53 -11.39 -13.08 -16.14
N ASP A 54 -11.76 -14.08 -15.34
CA ASP A 54 -12.80 -15.05 -15.67
C ASP A 54 -14.18 -14.41 -15.88
N LEU A 55 -14.41 -13.24 -15.29
CA LEU A 55 -15.65 -12.49 -15.46
C LEU A 55 -15.78 -11.82 -16.84
N ARG A 56 -14.68 -11.66 -17.61
CA ARG A 56 -14.74 -11.02 -18.94
C ARG A 56 -15.59 -11.78 -19.94
N ASP A 57 -15.72 -13.09 -19.74
CA ASP A 57 -16.49 -13.98 -20.62
C ASP A 57 -17.96 -14.13 -20.20
N VAL A 58 -18.39 -13.42 -19.15
CA VAL A 58 -19.79 -13.44 -18.70
C VAL A 58 -20.66 -12.63 -19.67
N PRO A 59 -21.70 -13.23 -20.29
CA PRO A 59 -22.48 -12.60 -21.36
C PRO A 59 -23.28 -11.37 -20.91
N ASP A 60 -23.67 -11.31 -19.64
CA ASP A 60 -24.62 -10.32 -19.10
C ASP A 60 -23.96 -9.13 -18.38
N LEU A 61 -22.66 -8.89 -18.62
CA LEU A 61 -22.01 -7.67 -18.14
C LEU A 61 -22.46 -6.46 -18.95
N SER A 62 -22.78 -5.38 -18.25
CA SER A 62 -22.95 -4.07 -18.88
C SER A 62 -21.62 -3.56 -19.45
N ASP A 63 -21.68 -2.64 -20.42
CA ASP A 63 -20.48 -2.05 -21.02
C ASP A 63 -19.59 -1.34 -19.98
N ALA A 64 -20.20 -0.69 -18.98
CA ALA A 64 -19.48 -0.08 -17.88
C ALA A 64 -18.73 -1.12 -17.02
N GLN A 65 -19.33 -2.28 -16.77
CA GLN A 65 -18.68 -3.38 -16.04
C GLN A 65 -17.53 -3.99 -16.85
N ARG A 66 -17.71 -4.18 -18.16
CA ARG A 66 -16.64 -4.66 -19.05
C ARG A 66 -15.47 -3.69 -19.09
N ASP A 67 -15.73 -2.38 -19.15
CA ASP A 67 -14.70 -1.35 -19.10
C ASP A 67 -13.91 -1.39 -17.78
N LEU A 68 -14.60 -1.53 -16.64
CA LEU A 68 -13.95 -1.71 -15.34
C LEU A 68 -13.04 -2.94 -15.30
N LEU A 69 -13.47 -4.10 -15.83
CA LEU A 69 -12.62 -5.29 -15.96
C LEU A 69 -11.45 -5.09 -16.94
N GLY A 70 -11.66 -4.30 -17.98
CA GLY A 70 -10.62 -3.84 -18.90
C GLY A 70 -9.51 -3.10 -18.14
N THR A 71 -9.89 -2.10 -17.35
CA THR A 71 -8.97 -1.32 -16.51
C THR A 71 -8.26 -2.17 -15.46
N ILE A 72 -8.97 -3.08 -14.77
CA ILE A 72 -8.36 -4.01 -13.80
C ILE A 72 -7.24 -4.83 -14.46
N GLY A 73 -7.45 -5.31 -15.69
CA GLY A 73 -6.43 -6.08 -16.38
C GLY A 73 -5.19 -5.28 -16.74
N LYS A 74 -5.34 -4.03 -17.17
CA LYS A 74 -4.21 -3.12 -17.42
C LYS A 74 -3.43 -2.85 -16.13
N LEU A 75 -4.13 -2.57 -15.03
CA LEU A 75 -3.48 -2.33 -13.75
C LEU A 75 -2.71 -3.56 -13.24
N LYS A 76 -3.21 -4.78 -13.51
CA LYS A 76 -2.46 -6.00 -13.23
C LYS A 76 -1.14 -6.04 -14.01
N GLU A 77 -1.17 -5.78 -15.32
CA GLU A 77 0.05 -5.77 -16.14
C GLU A 77 1.06 -4.74 -15.64
N GLU A 78 0.58 -3.57 -15.20
CA GLU A 78 1.43 -2.53 -14.60
C GLU A 78 1.98 -2.93 -13.23
N LEU A 79 1.21 -3.67 -12.40
CA LEU A 79 1.68 -4.20 -11.12
C LEU A 79 2.81 -5.23 -11.28
N ASP A 80 2.76 -6.02 -12.34
CA ASP A 80 3.78 -7.02 -12.68
C ASP A 80 5.09 -6.36 -13.20
N THR A 81 5.10 -5.03 -13.41
CA THR A 81 6.28 -4.28 -13.83
C THR A 81 7.19 -3.94 -12.64
N ASP A 82 8.51 -3.95 -12.86
CA ASP A 82 9.48 -3.52 -11.87
C ASP A 82 9.59 -1.98 -11.87
N VAL A 83 8.82 -1.34 -10.99
CA VAL A 83 8.75 0.12 -10.82
C VAL A 83 8.99 0.51 -9.35
N ALA A 84 9.19 1.80 -9.10
CA ALA A 84 9.42 2.31 -7.75
C ALA A 84 8.26 1.97 -6.81
N ILE A 85 8.58 1.73 -5.53
CA ILE A 85 7.62 1.33 -4.49
C ILE A 85 6.39 2.26 -4.42
N GLN A 86 6.60 3.57 -4.52
CA GLN A 86 5.51 4.56 -4.48
C GLN A 86 4.54 4.40 -5.65
N GLU A 87 5.07 4.09 -6.83
CA GLU A 87 4.28 3.83 -8.02
C GLU A 87 3.50 2.51 -7.89
N ARG A 88 4.17 1.43 -7.45
CA ARG A 88 3.50 0.14 -7.16
C ARG A 88 2.35 0.30 -6.18
N LEU A 89 2.57 1.04 -5.09
CA LEU A 89 1.54 1.33 -4.08
C LEU A 89 0.36 2.11 -4.66
N SER A 90 0.63 3.09 -5.53
CA SER A 90 -0.42 3.85 -6.20
C SER A 90 -1.27 2.95 -7.10
N LYS A 91 -0.64 2.02 -7.82
CA LYS A 91 -1.32 1.03 -8.65
C LYS A 91 -2.14 0.02 -7.85
N ILE A 92 -1.65 -0.41 -6.69
CA ILE A 92 -2.42 -1.25 -5.75
C ILE A 92 -3.73 -0.53 -5.34
N ILE A 93 -3.63 0.74 -4.96
CA ILE A 93 -4.81 1.54 -4.56
C ILE A 93 -5.81 1.66 -5.71
N GLU A 94 -5.33 2.00 -6.91
CA GLU A 94 -6.17 2.17 -8.10
C GLU A 94 -6.91 0.87 -8.46
N THR A 95 -6.18 -0.25 -8.40
CA THR A 95 -6.72 -1.59 -8.64
C THR A 95 -7.85 -1.90 -7.68
N GLN A 96 -7.61 -1.67 -6.39
CA GLN A 96 -8.58 -1.94 -5.35
C GLN A 96 -9.85 -1.08 -5.51
N GLN A 97 -9.71 0.20 -5.81
CA GLN A 97 -10.86 1.09 -6.06
C GLN A 97 -11.69 0.65 -7.27
N THR A 98 -11.03 0.21 -8.34
CA THR A 98 -11.69 -0.24 -9.56
C THR A 98 -12.44 -1.55 -9.32
N LEU A 99 -11.84 -2.49 -8.60
CA LEU A 99 -12.49 -3.73 -8.13
C LEU A 99 -13.73 -3.44 -7.28
N TRP A 100 -13.64 -2.52 -6.33
CA TRP A 100 -14.79 -2.11 -5.51
C TRP A 100 -15.92 -1.49 -6.33
N LYS A 101 -15.60 -0.62 -7.30
CA LYS A 101 -16.60 -0.05 -8.21
C LYS A 101 -17.30 -1.13 -9.02
N PHE A 102 -16.56 -2.14 -9.47
CA PHE A 102 -17.11 -3.27 -10.21
C PHE A 102 -18.10 -4.07 -9.35
N VAL A 103 -17.71 -4.46 -8.13
CA VAL A 103 -18.60 -5.19 -7.19
C VAL A 103 -19.84 -4.37 -6.83
N ARG A 104 -19.69 -3.05 -6.62
CA ARG A 104 -20.83 -2.17 -6.30
C ARG A 104 -21.75 -1.86 -7.47
N ALA A 105 -21.27 -1.93 -8.70
CA ALA A 105 -22.13 -1.76 -9.88
C ALA A 105 -23.25 -2.81 -9.92
N ASP A 106 -23.05 -3.95 -9.25
CA ASP A 106 -23.99 -5.07 -9.18
C ASP A 106 -25.12 -4.93 -8.13
N GLU A 107 -24.88 -4.19 -7.02
CA GLU A 107 -25.87 -4.01 -5.93
C GLU A 107 -27.19 -3.35 -6.40
N ARG A 108 -27.29 -2.98 -7.68
CA ARG A 108 -28.44 -2.33 -8.32
C ARG A 108 -29.25 -3.20 -9.29
N ASN A 109 -29.19 -4.55 -9.22
CA ASN A 109 -30.12 -5.54 -9.84
C ASN A 109 -29.57 -6.50 -10.92
N ASN A 110 -28.44 -7.19 -10.74
CA ASN A 110 -28.08 -8.31 -11.65
C ASN A 110 -27.96 -9.67 -10.93
N PHE A 111 -29.11 -10.32 -10.73
CA PHE A 111 -29.20 -11.62 -10.04
C PHE A 111 -28.29 -12.70 -10.67
N LEU A 112 -28.06 -12.65 -11.98
CA LEU A 112 -27.20 -13.61 -12.70
C LEU A 112 -25.71 -13.44 -12.37
N LEU A 113 -25.27 -12.22 -12.12
CA LEU A 113 -23.88 -11.96 -11.72
C LEU A 113 -23.66 -12.35 -10.26
N ALA A 114 -24.65 -12.10 -9.40
CA ALA A 114 -24.62 -12.47 -7.99
C ALA A 114 -24.47 -13.99 -7.75
N GLU A 115 -24.95 -14.83 -8.67
CA GLU A 115 -24.80 -16.29 -8.61
C GLU A 115 -23.53 -16.80 -9.31
N ASN A 116 -22.78 -15.94 -10.01
CA ASN A 116 -21.55 -16.36 -10.68
C ASN A 116 -20.45 -16.69 -9.65
N PRO A 117 -19.86 -17.91 -9.67
CA PRO A 117 -18.86 -18.31 -8.68
C PRO A 117 -17.62 -17.40 -8.64
N SER A 118 -17.12 -16.96 -9.80
CA SER A 118 -15.97 -16.05 -9.88
C SER A 118 -16.31 -14.67 -9.33
N PHE A 119 -17.56 -14.21 -9.48
CA PHE A 119 -18.02 -12.96 -8.89
C PHE A 119 -18.15 -13.06 -7.36
N VAL A 120 -18.75 -14.13 -6.86
CA VAL A 120 -18.85 -14.40 -5.41
C VAL A 120 -17.45 -14.49 -4.79
N ALA A 121 -16.56 -15.28 -5.40
CA ALA A 121 -15.18 -15.42 -4.95
C ALA A 121 -14.41 -14.08 -5.02
N LEU A 122 -14.63 -13.27 -6.06
CA LEU A 122 -14.05 -11.93 -6.14
C LEU A 122 -14.56 -11.02 -5.01
N LYS A 123 -15.88 -11.01 -4.78
CA LYS A 123 -16.53 -10.22 -3.73
C LYS A 123 -16.04 -10.63 -2.34
N GLU A 124 -15.92 -11.92 -2.08
CA GLU A 124 -15.34 -12.45 -0.84
C GLU A 124 -13.85 -12.11 -0.72
N ALA A 125 -13.08 -12.22 -1.79
CA ALA A 125 -11.66 -11.87 -1.78
C ALA A 125 -11.42 -10.39 -1.49
N ILE A 126 -12.27 -9.51 -2.03
CA ILE A 126 -12.29 -8.06 -1.77
C ILE A 126 -12.85 -7.73 -0.37
N GLY A 127 -13.73 -8.57 0.18
CA GLY A 127 -14.42 -8.32 1.45
C GLY A 127 -13.73 -8.89 2.68
N GLU A 128 -13.09 -10.06 2.58
CA GLU A 128 -12.75 -10.89 3.74
C GLU A 128 -11.34 -11.49 3.79
N ARG A 129 -10.40 -11.16 2.90
CA ARG A 129 -9.03 -11.72 3.03
C ARG A 129 -8.30 -11.18 4.26
N GLY A 130 -8.46 -11.88 5.38
CA GLY A 130 -7.75 -11.65 6.63
C GLY A 130 -6.23 -11.69 6.47
N GLU A 131 -5.70 -12.41 5.46
CA GLU A 131 -4.26 -12.42 5.16
C GLU A 131 -3.77 -11.13 4.51
N VAL A 132 -4.48 -10.61 3.50
CA VAL A 132 -4.16 -9.30 2.91
C VAL A 132 -4.30 -8.22 3.95
N ARG A 133 -5.38 -8.24 4.74
CA ARG A 133 -5.59 -7.28 5.84
C ARG A 133 -4.47 -7.33 6.88
N LYS A 134 -3.97 -8.52 7.24
CA LYS A 134 -2.80 -8.67 8.12
C LYS A 134 -1.56 -8.03 7.50
N ILE A 135 -1.25 -8.32 6.23
CA ILE A 135 -0.08 -7.77 5.54
C ILE A 135 -0.19 -6.25 5.42
N LEU A 136 -1.37 -5.72 5.09
CA LEU A 136 -1.66 -4.29 5.01
C LEU A 136 -1.50 -3.60 6.37
N ASN A 137 -1.96 -4.21 7.46
CA ASN A 137 -1.79 -3.65 8.80
C ASN A 137 -0.31 -3.55 9.16
N VAL A 138 0.47 -4.60 8.92
CA VAL A 138 1.90 -4.59 9.21
C VAL A 138 2.64 -3.58 8.32
N TYR A 139 2.26 -3.50 7.04
CA TYR A 139 2.75 -2.45 6.14
C TYR A 139 2.45 -1.05 6.71
N ASN A 140 1.21 -0.77 7.10
CA ASN A 140 0.79 0.54 7.60
C ASN A 140 1.51 0.93 8.88
N ASP A 141 1.70 -0.02 9.81
CA ASP A 141 2.46 0.20 11.04
C ASP A 141 3.93 0.50 10.73
N THR A 142 4.52 -0.23 9.79
CA THR A 142 5.90 -0.02 9.33
C THR A 142 6.05 1.34 8.63
N ALA A 143 5.10 1.69 7.74
CA ALA A 143 5.06 2.96 7.02
C ALA A 143 4.89 4.13 8.00
N LYS A 144 4.07 3.98 9.04
CA LYS A 144 3.89 4.98 10.11
C LYS A 144 5.21 5.24 10.84
N GLN A 145 5.94 4.18 11.20
CA GLN A 145 7.25 4.29 11.85
C GLN A 145 8.28 4.96 10.94
N LEU A 146 8.37 4.54 9.68
CA LEU A 146 9.30 5.12 8.70
C LEU A 146 9.00 6.61 8.45
N ASN A 147 7.73 6.95 8.24
CA ASN A 147 7.26 8.34 8.06
C ASN A 147 7.52 9.20 9.31
N ALA A 148 7.45 8.64 10.53
CA ALA A 148 7.80 9.35 11.75
C ALA A 148 9.31 9.60 11.87
N LEU A 149 10.15 8.60 11.56
CA LEU A 149 11.61 8.75 11.56
C LEU A 149 12.09 9.76 10.51
N ARG A 150 11.51 9.73 9.30
CA ARG A 150 11.79 10.73 8.24
C ARG A 150 11.47 12.15 8.68
N ARG A 151 10.33 12.35 9.37
CA ARG A 151 9.93 13.65 9.96
C ARG A 151 10.83 14.10 11.11
N GLY A 152 11.23 13.19 11.99
CA GLY A 152 12.15 13.48 13.09
C GLY A 152 13.54 13.93 12.59
N ARG A 153 14.01 13.36 11.47
CA ARG A 153 15.29 13.72 10.86
C ARG A 153 15.25 15.10 10.20
N THR A 154 14.18 15.43 9.49
CA THR A 154 13.96 16.77 8.89
C THR A 154 13.78 17.87 9.93
N ALA A 155 13.18 17.56 11.09
CA ALA A 155 13.14 18.49 12.22
C ALA A 155 14.52 18.74 12.86
N SER A 156 15.44 17.77 12.79
CA SER A 156 16.81 17.90 13.33
C SER A 156 17.82 18.54 12.36
N LEU A 157 17.48 18.61 11.08
CA LEU A 157 18.34 19.10 10.00
C LEU A 157 17.51 20.04 9.12
N THR A 158 17.46 21.32 9.50
CA THR A 158 16.81 22.35 8.69
C THR A 158 17.55 22.50 7.35
N GLY A 159 17.00 21.93 6.29
CA GLY A 159 17.44 22.19 4.91
C GLY A 159 17.32 21.00 3.96
N GLY A 160 16.25 20.99 3.15
CA GLY A 160 16.27 20.39 1.82
C GLY A 160 15.67 19.00 1.66
N GLY A 161 14.60 18.91 0.85
CA GLY A 161 14.16 17.69 0.18
C GLY A 161 13.47 16.66 1.05
N GLY A 162 12.27 16.97 1.55
CA GLY A 162 11.45 15.96 2.22
C GLY A 162 11.00 14.90 1.21
N GLU A 163 11.53 13.68 1.31
CA GLU A 163 10.96 12.51 0.64
C GLU A 163 9.46 12.46 0.95
N GLN A 164 8.65 12.31 -0.09
CA GLN A 164 7.20 12.21 0.05
C GLN A 164 6.87 11.01 0.96
N PRO A 165 5.95 11.16 1.93
CA PRO A 165 5.62 10.09 2.85
C PRO A 165 5.09 8.86 2.10
N LEU A 166 5.33 7.67 2.65
CA LEU A 166 4.67 6.47 2.15
C LEU A 166 3.15 6.59 2.40
N PRO A 167 2.31 6.23 1.41
CA PRO A 167 0.86 6.20 1.59
C PRO A 167 0.45 5.10 2.58
N TYR A 168 -0.70 5.26 3.22
CA TYR A 168 -1.32 4.18 3.98
C TYR A 168 -2.33 3.45 3.09
N LEU A 169 -2.37 2.12 3.19
CA LEU A 169 -3.26 1.28 2.41
C LEU A 169 -4.48 0.90 3.25
N ARG A 170 -5.69 1.11 2.73
CA ARG A 170 -6.94 0.72 3.41
C ARG A 170 -7.71 -0.25 2.55
N PHE A 171 -8.49 -1.13 3.17
CA PHE A 171 -9.22 -2.22 2.49
C PHE A 171 -10.58 -1.77 1.92
N ASP A 172 -11.13 -0.63 2.36
CA ASP A 172 -12.47 -0.14 1.99
C ASP A 172 -12.49 0.79 0.75
N GLY A 173 -11.35 0.92 0.06
CA GLY A 173 -11.24 1.78 -1.13
C GLY A 173 -11.27 3.29 -0.83
N LYS A 174 -11.30 3.71 0.43
CA LYS A 174 -11.24 5.13 0.81
C LYS A 174 -9.79 5.57 0.96
N LEU A 175 -9.41 6.62 0.22
CA LEU A 175 -8.20 7.40 0.50
C LEU A 175 -8.45 8.18 1.79
N GLU A 176 -7.67 7.91 2.83
CA GLU A 176 -7.74 8.68 4.07
C GLU A 176 -6.48 9.54 4.17
N ASP A 177 -6.69 10.85 4.21
CA ASP A 177 -5.62 11.82 4.25
C ASP A 177 -4.95 11.80 5.63
N THR A 178 -3.85 11.05 5.73
CA THR A 178 -2.72 11.10 6.68
C THR A 178 -2.96 11.27 8.20
N ARG A 179 -4.19 11.34 8.72
CA ARG A 179 -4.46 11.59 10.13
C ARG A 179 -5.51 10.63 10.65
N VAL A 180 -5.01 9.63 11.37
CA VAL A 180 -5.77 8.73 12.27
C VAL A 180 -6.48 7.57 11.57
N ILE A 181 -5.78 6.43 11.50
CA ILE A 181 -6.42 5.13 11.39
C ILE A 181 -7.06 4.84 12.76
N SER A 182 -8.39 4.88 12.84
CA SER A 182 -9.14 4.32 13.97
C SER A 182 -9.55 2.91 13.58
N PHE A 183 -9.21 1.92 14.40
CA PHE A 183 -9.67 0.54 14.23
C PHE A 183 -11.14 0.39 14.57
#